data_AF-A0A972DNK4-F1
#
_entry.id   AF-A0A972DNK4-F1
#
_cell.length_a   1.000
_cell.length_b   1.000
_cell.length_c   1.000
_cell.angle_alpha   90.00
_cell.angle_beta   90.00
_cell.angle_gamma   90.00
#
_symmetry.space_group_name_H-M   'P 1'
#
loop_
_entity.id
_entity.type
_entity.pdbx_description
1 polymer ?
#
loop_
_entity_poly.entity_id
_entity_poly.type
_entity_poly.pdbx_seq_one_letter_code
_entity_poly.pdbx_strand_id
1 'polypeptide(L)' 'MQIVEYRSRLVRTFLAILVAVALSGQIFGAERAQQPAERARGIVVTVSPPASDVGLAVLNQGGNAVDATVATALAL' A
#
# COMPACT_ATOMS: atom_id res chain seq x y z
N MET A 1 -37.88 -19.84 -32.02
CA MET A 1 -36.47 -19.64 -32.40
C MET A 1 -35.83 -18.40 -31.77
N GLN A 2 -36.49 -17.22 -31.80
CA GLN A 2 -35.93 -15.93 -31.35
C GLN A 2 -35.48 -15.85 -29.87
N ILE A 3 -36.14 -16.58 -28.95
CA ILE A 3 -35.82 -16.55 -27.51
C ILE A 3 -34.50 -17.28 -27.19
N VAL A 4 -34.14 -18.32 -27.98
CA VAL A 4 -32.92 -19.10 -27.78
C VAL A 4 -31.69 -18.32 -28.26
N GLU A 5 -31.83 -17.55 -29.34
CA GLU A 5 -30.77 -16.66 -29.85
C GLU A 5 -30.51 -15.49 -28.91
N TYR A 6 -31.55 -14.93 -28.29
CA TYR A 6 -31.39 -13.85 -27.31
C TYR A 6 -30.58 -14.31 -26.08
N ARG A 7 -30.90 -15.51 -25.57
CA ARG A 7 -30.18 -16.12 -24.44
C ARG A 7 -28.72 -16.44 -24.78
N SER A 8 -28.44 -16.92 -25.99
CA SER A 8 -27.07 -17.26 -26.40
C SER A 8 -26.20 -16.03 -26.67
N ARG A 9 -26.77 -14.92 -27.16
CA ARG A 9 -26.06 -13.63 -27.28
C ARG A 9 -25.69 -13.07 -25.91
N LEU A 10 -26.61 -13.12 -24.94
CA LEU A 10 -26.38 -12.61 -23.59
C LEU A 10 -25.24 -13.36 -22.87
N VAL A 11 -25.23 -14.70 -22.96
CA VAL A 11 -24.17 -15.54 -22.37
C VAL A 11 -22.80 -15.27 -23.02
N ARG A 12 -22.75 -15.09 -24.34
CA ARG A 12 -21.50 -14.80 -25.07
C ARG A 12 -20.92 -13.44 -24.68
N THR A 13 -21.76 -12.41 -24.56
CA THR A 13 -21.32 -11.08 -24.13
C THR A 13 -20.83 -11.11 -22.69
N PHE A 14 -21.52 -11.82 -21.79
CA PHE A 14 -21.08 -11.97 -20.40
C PHE A 14 -19.73 -12.70 -20.29
N LEU A 15 -19.55 -13.78 -21.05
CA LEU A 15 -18.28 -14.52 -21.09
C LEU A 15 -17.13 -13.65 -21.63
N ALA A 16 -17.38 -12.85 -22.68
CA ALA A 16 -16.39 -11.94 -23.25
C ALA A 16 -15.94 -10.87 -22.24
N ILE A 17 -16.88 -10.32 -21.45
CA ILE A 17 -16.57 -9.35 -20.39
C ILE A 17 -15.73 -9.99 -19.30
N LEU A 18 -16.08 -11.19 -18.83
CA LEU A 18 -15.30 -11.91 -17.82
C LEU A 18 -13.86 -12.18 -18.27
N VAL A 19 -13.67 -12.57 -19.54
CA VAL A 19 -12.35 -12.81 -20.11
C VAL A 19 -11.55 -11.51 -20.22
N ALA A 20 -12.18 -10.42 -20.65
CA ALA A 20 -11.53 -9.11 -20.73
C ALA A 20 -11.07 -8.58 -19.35
N VAL A 21 -11.89 -8.79 -18.31
CA VAL A 21 -11.54 -8.42 -16.93
C VAL A 21 -10.42 -9.30 -16.37
N ALA A 22 -10.42 -10.60 -16.67
CA ALA A 22 -9.34 -11.49 -16.23
C ALA A 22 -7.99 -11.15 -16.88
N LEU A 23 -8.00 -10.67 -18.12
CA LEU A 23 -6.79 -10.30 -18.87
C LEU A 23 -6.23 -8.91 -18.53
N SER A 24 -7.05 -8.00 -17.97
CA SER A 24 -6.60 -6.63 -17.65
C SER A 24 -5.64 -6.57 -16.45
N GLY A 25 -5.69 -7.55 -15.54
CA GLY A 25 -4.84 -7.63 -14.36
C GLY A 25 -3.36 -7.92 -14.64
N GLN A 26 -2.99 -8.27 -15.88
CA GLN A 26 -1.62 -8.64 -16.26
C GLN A 26 -0.80 -7.47 -16.84
N ILE A 27 -1.40 -6.29 -17.05
CA ILE A 27 -0.70 -5.14 -17.66
C ILE A 27 0.18 -4.39 -16.64
N PHE A 28 -0.11 -4.52 -15.34
CA PHE A 28 0.66 -3.89 -14.26
C PHE A 28 1.61 -4.89 -13.59
N GLY A 29 2.51 -5.46 -14.39
CA GLY A 29 3.57 -6.36 -13.94
C GLY A 29 4.66 -5.62 -13.18
N ALA A 30 4.55 -5.62 -11.85
CA ALA A 30 5.64 -5.62 -10.86
C ALA A 30 6.90 -4.80 -11.16
N GLU A 31 6.83 -3.48 -10.97
CA GLU A 31 8.02 -2.81 -10.44
C GLU A 31 8.27 -3.40 -9.06
N ARG A 32 9.45 -4.01 -8.86
CA ARG A 32 10.04 -4.13 -7.53
C ARG A 32 10.41 -2.72 -7.09
N ALA A 33 9.39 -1.93 -6.73
CA ALA A 33 9.59 -0.81 -5.85
C ALA A 33 10.38 -1.36 -4.67
N GLN A 34 11.58 -0.82 -4.43
CA GLN A 34 12.28 -1.00 -3.17
C GLN A 34 11.20 -0.93 -2.10
N GLN A 35 10.92 -2.05 -1.42
CA GLN A 35 9.80 -2.10 -0.50
C GLN A 35 9.94 -0.88 0.41
N PRO A 36 9.00 0.09 0.37
CA PRO A 36 9.06 1.21 1.29
C PRO A 36 9.14 0.55 2.66
N ALA A 37 10.19 0.85 3.43
CA ALA A 37 10.51 0.18 4.69
C ALA A 37 9.20 -0.18 5.40
N GLU A 38 8.95 -1.48 5.46
CA GLU A 38 7.66 -2.10 5.72
C GLU A 38 6.95 -1.39 6.87
N ARG A 39 5.97 -0.53 6.55
CA ARG A 39 5.16 0.21 7.52
C ARG A 39 5.96 0.88 8.66
N ALA A 40 6.96 1.70 8.35
CA ALA A 40 7.50 2.61 9.36
C ALA A 40 6.37 3.52 9.89
N ARG A 41 6.13 3.55 11.21
CA ARG A 41 5.12 4.44 11.83
C ARG A 41 5.45 5.93 11.65
N GLY A 42 6.66 6.23 11.18
CA GLY A 42 7.11 7.53 10.70
C GLY A 42 8.62 7.53 10.52
N ILE A 43 9.19 8.70 10.31
CA ILE A 43 10.63 8.92 10.10
C ILE A 43 11.11 9.96 11.11
N VAL A 44 12.28 9.73 11.72
CA VAL A 44 12.96 10.68 12.60
C VAL A 44 14.39 10.85 12.09
N VAL A 45 14.82 12.10 11.91
CA VAL A 45 16.17 12.44 11.41
C VAL A 45 16.76 13.49 12.32
N THR A 46 17.92 13.19 12.91
CA THR A 46 18.75 14.17 13.62
C THR A 46 20.23 13.91 13.39
N VAL A 47 21.08 14.84 13.84
CA VAL A 47 22.54 14.69 13.81
C VAL A 47 23.06 13.62 14.77
N SER A 48 22.23 13.16 15.72
CA SER A 48 22.56 12.15 16.71
C SER A 48 21.81 10.85 16.39
N PRO A 49 22.51 9.79 15.95
CA PRO A 49 21.88 8.48 15.77
C PRO A 49 21.07 8.00 16.99
N PRO A 50 21.57 8.06 18.24
CA PRO A 50 20.78 7.60 19.39
C PRO A 50 19.55 8.46 19.66
N ALA A 51 19.58 9.77 19.38
CA ALA A 51 18.38 10.61 19.51
C ALA A 51 17.31 10.24 18.47
N SER A 52 17.75 9.91 17.25
CA SER A 52 16.86 9.43 16.18
C SER A 52 16.21 8.09 16.56
N ASP A 53 16.96 7.19 17.20
CA ASP A 53 16.44 5.92 17.71
C ASP A 53 15.40 6.11 18.83
N VAL A 54 15.63 7.06 19.74
CA VAL A 54 14.67 7.40 20.81
C VAL A 54 13.35 7.92 20.21
N GLY A 55 13.42 8.86 19.26
CA GLY A 55 12.23 9.37 18.58
C GLY A 55 11.48 8.29 17.81
N LEU A 56 12.22 7.43 17.09
CA LEU A 56 11.64 6.32 16.34
C LEU A 56 10.99 5.29 17.27
N ALA A 57 11.57 5.02 18.45
CA ALA A 57 10.98 4.15 19.45
C ALA A 57 9.62 4.69 19.94
N VAL A 58 9.49 6.00 20.15
CA VAL A 58 8.22 6.63 20.54
C VAL A 58 7.16 6.51 19.45
N LEU A 59 7.52 6.72 18.18
CA LEU A 59 6.59 6.48 17.06
C LEU A 59 6.14 5.02 17.01
N ASN A 60 7.07 4.08 17.17
CA ASN A 60 6.80 2.64 17.18
C ASN A 60 5.88 2.22 18.35
N GLN A 61 5.95 2.91 19.48
CA GLN A 61 5.06 2.72 20.63
C GLN A 61 3.66 3.33 20.43
N GLY A 62 3.48 4.20 19.42
CA GLY A 62 2.20 4.82 19.09
C GLY A 62 2.07 6.27 19.54
N GLY A 63 3.17 6.89 19.98
CA GLY A 63 3.24 8.34 20.12
C GLY A 63 3.09 9.03 18.78
N ASN A 64 2.62 10.28 18.83
CA ASN A 64 2.50 11.11 17.63
C ASN A 64 3.84 11.79 17.27
N ALA A 65 3.85 12.58 16.19
CA ALA A 65 5.04 13.29 15.75
C ALA A 65 5.60 14.29 16.80
N VAL A 66 4.73 14.90 17.60
CA VAL A 66 5.12 15.81 18.68
C VAL A 66 5.77 15.05 19.83
N ASP A 67 5.18 13.93 20.27
CA ASP A 67 5.75 13.07 21.33
C ASP A 67 7.15 12.60 20.94
N ALA A 68 7.30 12.13 19.69
CA ALA A 68 8.58 11.70 19.15
C ALA A 68 9.59 12.84 19.08
N THR A 69 9.17 14.05 18.68
CA THR A 69 10.04 15.24 18.65
C THR A 69 10.54 15.61 20.04
N VAL A 70 9.65 15.62 21.05
CA VAL A 70 10.02 15.94 22.43
C VAL A 70 11.00 14.90 23.00
N ALA A 71 10.74 13.62 22.78
CA ALA A 71 11.64 12.55 23.22
C ALA A 71 13.00 12.61 22.51
N THR A 72 13.00 12.89 21.21
CA THR A 72 14.22 13.11 20.41
C THR A 72 15.02 14.28 20.98
N ALA A 73 14.37 15.41 21.28
CA ALA A 73 15.03 16.61 21.82
C ALA A 73 15.63 16.38 23.22
N LEU A 74 15.01 15.52 24.04
CA LEU A 74 15.58 15.12 25.34
C LEU A 74 16.79 14.18 25.22
N ALA A 75 16.95 13.51 24.08
CA ALA A 75 18.04 12.58 23.81
C ALA A 75 19.19 13.19 22.97
N LEU A 76 19.01 14.42 22.48
CA LEU A 76 20.04 15.22 21.79
C LEU A 76 21.01 15.85 22.79
#